data_AF-A0A842YHP7-F1
#
_entry.id   AF-A0A842YHP7-F1
#
_cell.length_a   1.000
_cell.length_b   1.000
_cell.length_c   1.000
_cell.angle_alpha   90.00
_cell.angle_beta   90.00
_cell.angle_gamma   90.00
#
_symmetry.space_group_name_H-M   'P 1'
#
loop_
_entity.id
_entity.type
_entity.pdbx_description
1 polymer ?
#
loop_
_entity_poly.entity_id
_entity_poly.type
_entity_poly.pdbx_seq_one_letter_code
_entity_poly.pdbx_strand_id
1 'polypeptide(L)' 'ADIILIGCTGISVTHMIEGIEARLGVPVVTSTQAGLWAALKGSGYRAVPGYGRLMGLS' A
#
# COMPACT_ATOMS: atom_id res chain seq x y z
N ALA A 1 -14.36 -3.21 -10.70
CA ALA A 1 -13.79 -3.30 -9.35
C ALA A 1 -12.93 -2.07 -9.16
N ASP A 2 -13.17 -1.32 -8.09
CA ASP A 2 -12.57 0.00 -7.88
C ASP A 2 -11.22 -0.06 -7.15
N ILE A 3 -10.93 -1.20 -6.51
CA ILE A 3 -9.71 -1.46 -5.73
C ILE A 3 -9.39 -2.95 -5.68
N ILE A 4 -8.11 -3.29 -5.53
CA ILE A 4 -7.63 -4.66 -5.31
C ILE A 4 -7.18 -4.79 -3.85
N LEU A 5 -7.72 -5.79 -3.14
CA LEU A 5 -7.28 -6.14 -1.78
C LEU A 5 -6.48 -7.46 -1.82
N ILE A 6 -5.25 -7.43 -1.31
CA ILE A 6 -4.41 -8.62 -1.09
C ILE A 6 -4.34 -8.89 0.42
N GLY A 7 -5.18 -9.81 0.89
CA GLY A 7 -5.35 -10.09 2.32
C GLY A 7 -4.33 -11.05 2.95
N CYS A 8 -3.35 -11.56 2.19
CA CYS A 8 -2.40 -12.56 2.68
C CYS A 8 -1.18 -11.91 3.35
N THR A 9 -0.89 -12.26 4.60
CA THR A 9 0.33 -11.84 5.31
C THR A 9 1.54 -12.73 5.05
N GLY A 10 1.35 -13.89 4.39
CA GLY A 10 2.38 -14.89 4.14
C GLY A 10 3.30 -14.59 2.96
N ILE A 11 2.94 -13.63 2.10
CA ILE A 11 3.75 -13.22 0.94
C ILE A 11 3.96 -11.71 1.02
N SER A 12 5.23 -11.29 1.10
CA SER A 12 5.57 -9.86 1.06
C SER A 12 5.44 -9.33 -0.36
N VAL A 13 4.21 -8.97 -0.74
CA VAL A 13 3.91 -8.33 -2.03
C VAL A 13 4.07 -6.81 -2.00
N THR A 14 4.47 -6.24 -0.86
CA THR A 14 4.52 -4.77 -0.65
C THR A 14 5.38 -4.05 -1.69
N HIS A 15 6.48 -4.67 -2.10
CA HIS A 15 7.39 -4.13 -3.12
C HIS A 15 6.82 -4.18 -4.56
N MET A 16 5.75 -4.95 -4.80
CA MET A 16 5.12 -5.09 -6.11
C MET A 16 3.95 -4.14 -6.32
N ILE A 17 3.47 -3.50 -5.25
CA ILE A 17 2.19 -2.75 -5.23
C ILE A 17 2.20 -1.65 -6.28
N GLU A 18 3.25 -0.83 -6.31
CA GLU A 18 3.38 0.26 -7.28
C GLU A 18 3.36 -0.26 -8.73
N GLY A 19 4.05 -1.36 -9.01
CA GLY A 19 4.05 -1.99 -10.33
C GLY A 19 2.67 -2.55 -10.73
N ILE A 20 1.93 -3.10 -9.76
CA ILE A 20 0.57 -3.60 -9.99
C ILE A 20 -0.39 -2.44 -10.25
N GLU A 21 -0.33 -1.37 -9.45
CA GLU A 21 -1.15 -0.17 -9.64
C GLU A 21 -0.87 0.51 -10.98
N ALA A 22 0.40 0.59 -11.39
CA ALA A 22 0.79 1.14 -12.68
C ALA A 22 0.23 0.32 -13.86
N ARG A 23 0.22 -1.01 -13.73
CA ARG A 23 -0.27 -1.92 -14.78
C ARG A 23 -1.79 -2.02 -14.87
N LEU A 24 -2.47 -1.98 -13.73
CA LEU A 24 -3.92 -2.21 -13.65
C LEU A 24 -4.73 -0.92 -13.53
N GLY A 25 -4.08 0.23 -13.25
CA GLY A 25 -4.72 1.54 -13.13
C GLY A 25 -5.52 1.75 -11.84
N VAL A 26 -5.83 0.68 -11.11
CA VAL A 26 -6.60 0.70 -9.86
C VAL A 26 -5.68 0.66 -8.64
N PRO A 27 -6.07 1.25 -7.49
CA PRO A 27 -5.32 1.14 -6.25
C PRO A 27 -5.23 -0.30 -5.76
N VAL A 28 -4.13 -0.62 -5.07
CA VAL A 28 -3.87 -1.93 -4.47
C VAL A 28 -3.63 -1.75 -2.97
N VAL A 29 -4.38 -2.48 -2.15
CA VAL A 29 -4.28 -2.47 -0.69
C VAL A 29 -3.90 -3.85 -0.17
N THR A 30 -2.99 -3.89 0.80
CA THR A 30 -2.58 -5.13 1.49
C THR A 30 -2.70 -4.95 2.99
N SER A 31 -2.93 -6.05 3.72
CA SER A 31 -3.03 -6.01 5.18
C SER A 31 -1.76 -5.43 5.83
N THR A 32 -0.58 -5.80 5.31
CA THR A 32 0.71 -5.35 5.82
C THR A 32 0.93 -3.86 5.60
N GLN A 33 0.70 -3.35 4.39
CA GLN A 33 0.90 -1.91 4.12
C GLN A 33 -0.13 -1.05 4.85
N ALA A 34 -1.37 -1.54 5.00
CA ALA A 34 -2.43 -0.79 5.66
C ALA A 34 -2.13 -0.64 7.16
N GLY A 35 -1.61 -1.69 7.80
CA GLY A 35 -1.11 -1.63 9.17
C GLY A 35 0.04 -0.64 9.33
N LEU A 36 1.02 -0.66 8.42
CA LEU A 36 2.14 0.29 8.44
C LEU A 36 1.68 1.74 8.25
N TRP A 37 0.81 2.00 7.27
CA TRP A 37 0.23 3.31 7.04
C TRP A 37 -0.53 3.83 8.26
N ALA A 38 -1.35 2.97 8.89
CA ALA A 38 -2.08 3.34 10.10
C ALA A 38 -1.16 3.63 11.29
N ALA A 39 -0.04 2.90 11.43
CA ALA A 39 0.95 3.15 12.48
C ALA A 39 1.76 4.43 12.24
N LEU A 40 2.06 4.75 10.97
CA LEU A 40 2.74 5.99 10.61
C LEU A 40 1.82 7.21 10.72
N LYS A 41 0.50 7.04 10.49
CA LYS A 41 -0.49 8.10 10.66
C LYS A 41 -0.51 8.59 12.11
N GLY A 42 0.00 9.81 12.33
CA GLY A 42 0.10 10.44 13.65
C GLY A 42 1.48 10.35 14.32
N SER A 43 2.44 9.67 13.70
CA SER A 43 3.82 9.56 14.20
C SER A 43 4.73 10.75 13.82
N GLY A 44 4.25 11.66 12.97
CA GLY A 44 5.04 12.79 12.44
C GLY A 44 5.99 12.42 11.28
N TYR A 45 6.10 11.12 10.95
CA TYR A 45 6.82 10.65 9.77
C TYR A 45 6.03 10.93 8.49
N ARG A 46 6.75 11.21 7.40
CA ARG A 46 6.17 11.53 6.09
C ARG A 46 5.81 10.26 5.31
N ALA A 47 4.91 10.43 4.34
CA ALA A 47 4.56 9.42 3.35
C ALA A 47 5.81 8.77 2.72
N VAL A 48 5.76 7.46 2.53
CA VAL A 48 6.88 6.67 2.00
C VAL A 48 6.57 6.30 0.54
N PRO A 49 7.30 6.86 -0.45
CA PRO A 49 7.08 6.54 -1.86
C PRO A 49 7.52 5.10 -2.19
N GLY A 50 7.05 4.55 -3.30
CA GLY A 50 7.44 3.23 -3.79
C GLY A 50 6.63 2.04 -3.25
N TYR A 51 5.67 2.28 -2.36
CA TYR A 51 4.83 1.25 -1.74
C TYR A 51 3.34 1.42 -2.05
N GLY A 52 3.06 1.90 -3.26
CA GLY A 52 1.70 2.15 -3.75
C GLY A 52 1.05 3.43 -3.23
N ARG A 53 -0.12 3.74 -3.79
CA ARG A 53 -0.86 4.98 -3.54
C ARG A 53 -1.19 5.19 -2.06
N LEU A 54 -1.54 4.13 -1.33
CA LEU A 54 -1.90 4.25 0.10
C LEU A 54 -0.77 4.85 0.94
N MET A 55 0.47 4.41 0.72
CA MET A 55 1.64 4.89 1.47
C MET A 55 2.04 6.32 1.11
N GLY A 56 1.56 6.83 -0.03
CA GLY A 56 1.67 8.22 -0.46
C GLY A 56 0.66 9.18 0.20
N LEU A 57 -0.37 8.66 0.89
CA LEU A 57 -1.40 9.48 1.53
C LEU A 57 -0.93 9.89 2.94
N SER A 58 -0.53 11.15 3.09
CA SER A 58 -0.21 11.80 4.37
C SER A 58 -1.46 12.22 5.14
#